data_AF-A0A662P9V8-F1
#
_entry.id   AF-A0A662P9V8-F1
#
_cell.length_a   1.000
_cell.length_b   1.000
_cell.length_c   1.000
_cell.angle_alpha   90.00
_cell.angle_beta   90.00
_cell.angle_gamma   90.00
#
_symmetry.space_group_name_H-M   'P 1'
#
loop_
_entity.id
_entity.type
_entity.pdbx_description
1 polymer ?
#
loop_
_entity_poly.entity_id
_entity_poly.type
_entity_poly.pdbx_seq_one_letter_code
_entity_poly.pdbx_strand_id
1 'polypeptide(L)'
;LCCDIKVTIPTSKKYPVLNASLAAGIIFYEIYKTEKKSAKKLSKLEKDLLVEDYNKIVDIVEKRDYKNRIAKLIFNRVISRSFITSRESHTLKGIFRNVLKRLD
;
A
#
# COMPACT_ATOMS: atom_id res chain seq x y z
N LEU A 1 5.52 6.15 6.66
CA LEU A 1 4.07 6.11 6.99
C LEU A 1 3.72 4.65 7.26
N CYS A 2 3.35 4.30 8.49
CA CYS A 2 3.03 2.92 8.89
C CYS A 2 1.58 2.49 8.57
N CYS A 3 0.81 3.34 7.89
CA CYS A 3 -0.61 3.14 7.61
C CYS A 3 -0.88 3.16 6.11
N ASP A 4 -1.71 2.23 5.62
CA ASP A 4 -2.09 2.13 4.21
C ASP A 4 -3.25 3.07 3.82
N ILE A 5 -4.15 3.35 4.77
CA ILE A 5 -5.36 4.17 4.56
C ILE A 5 -5.39 5.30 5.58
N LYS A 6 -5.75 6.51 5.12
CA LYS A 6 -6.12 7.65 5.97
C LYS A 6 -7.60 7.92 5.81
N VAL A 7 -8.35 7.89 6.90
CA VAL A 7 -9.79 8.16 6.94
C VAL A 7 -10.03 9.53 7.58
N THR A 8 -11.00 10.28 7.07
CA THR A 8 -11.43 11.56 7.64
C THR A 8 -12.91 11.47 7.97
N ILE A 9 -13.28 11.69 9.24
CA ILE A 9 -14.68 11.76 9.66
C ILE A 9 -15.16 13.20 9.40
N PRO A 10 -16.22 13.40 8.61
CA PRO A 10 -16.75 14.75 8.38
C PRO A 10 -17.35 15.31 9.67
N THR A 11 -16.83 16.45 10.12
CA THR A 11 -17.26 17.17 11.33
C THR A 11 -17.48 18.65 11.02
N SER A 12 -17.99 19.41 12.00
CA SER A 12 -18.15 20.86 11.83
C SER A 12 -16.82 21.55 11.55
N LYS A 13 -16.78 22.45 10.56
CA LYS A 13 -15.59 23.26 10.27
C LYS A 13 -15.18 24.14 11.46
N LYS A 14 -16.14 24.58 12.28
CA LYS A 14 -15.91 25.44 13.45
C LYS A 14 -15.39 24.65 14.65
N TYR A 15 -15.69 23.35 14.72
CA TYR A 15 -15.25 22.46 15.80
C TYR A 15 -14.99 21.06 15.25
N PRO A 16 -13.80 20.83 14.65
CA PRO A 16 -13.52 19.59 13.94
C PRO A 16 -13.04 18.44 14.84
N VAL A 17 -12.89 18.69 16.15
CA VAL A 17 -12.32 17.76 17.11
C VAL A 17 -13.40 16.80 17.63
N LEU A 18 -13.11 15.50 17.60
CA LEU A 18 -13.95 14.46 18.18
C LEU A 18 -13.22 13.78 19.34
N ASN A 19 -14.01 13.33 20.33
CA ASN A 19 -13.54 12.38 21.32
C ASN A 19 -13.12 11.06 20.62
N ALA A 20 -12.03 10.44 21.09
CA ALA A 20 -11.49 9.21 20.50
C ALA A 20 -12.50 8.05 20.50
N SER A 21 -13.27 7.88 21.58
CA SER A 21 -14.31 6.84 21.70
C SER A 21 -15.45 7.07 20.71
N LEU A 22 -15.85 8.33 20.50
CA LEU A 22 -16.88 8.68 19.52
C LEU A 22 -16.39 8.45 18.09
N ALA A 23 -15.15 8.85 17.78
CA ALA A 23 -14.53 8.59 16.49
C ALA A 23 -14.43 7.08 16.21
N ALA A 24 -14.02 6.27 17.19
CA ALA A 24 -13.99 4.81 17.07
C ALA A 24 -15.38 4.22 16.83
N GLY A 25 -16.40 4.67 17.57
CA GLY A 25 -17.79 4.23 17.41
C GLY A 25 -18.32 4.46 15.99
N ILE A 26 -18.06 5.64 15.41
CA ILE A 26 -18.43 5.95 14.02
C ILE A 26 -17.76 4.99 13.04
N ILE A 27 -16.45 4.77 13.17
CA ILE A 27 -15.70 3.87 12.28
C ILE A 27 -16.23 2.43 12.38
N PHE A 28 -16.50 1.94 13.59
CA PHE A 28 -17.00 0.59 13.79
C PHE A 28 -18.42 0.41 13.24
N TYR A 29 -19.28 1.41 13.39
CA TYR A 29 -20.63 1.39 12.81
C TYR A 29 -20.61 1.27 11.29
N GLU A 30 -19.78 2.08 10.60
CA GLU A 30 -19.67 2.03 9.13
C GLU A 30 -19.11 0.69 8.64
N ILE A 31 -18.13 0.12 9.35
CA ILE A 31 -17.60 -1.21 9.04
C ILE A 31 -18.70 -2.29 9.21
N TYR A 32 -19.48 -2.22 10.30
CA TYR A 32 -20.56 -3.15 10.58
C TYR A 32 -21.66 -3.10 9.52
N LYS A 33 -22.04 -1.90 9.07
CA LYS A 33 -23.09 -1.67 8.08
C LYS A 33 -22.74 -2.20 6.68
N THR A 34 -21.46 -2.41 6.39
CA THR A 34 -21.01 -2.82 5.05
C THR A 34 -21.13 -4.34 4.86
N GLU A 35 -22.00 -4.79 3.94
CA GLU A 35 -22.08 -6.21 3.53
C GLU A 35 -20.80 -6.66 2.79
N LYS A 36 -20.18 -7.75 3.25
CA LYS A 36 -18.89 -8.24 2.72
C LYS A 36 -19.03 -8.88 1.34
N LYS A 37 -18.42 -8.29 0.30
CA LYS A 37 -17.83 -9.05 -0.81
C LYS A 37 -16.34 -9.26 -0.51
N SER A 38 -15.97 -10.46 -0.04
CA SER A 38 -14.56 -10.77 0.24
C SER A 38 -13.80 -11.05 -1.07
N ALA A 39 -13.17 -10.03 -1.63
CA ALA A 39 -12.02 -10.26 -2.50
C ALA A 39 -10.86 -10.74 -1.62
N LYS A 40 -10.21 -11.84 -2.00
CA LYS A 40 -9.03 -12.37 -1.32
C LYS A 40 -7.87 -11.37 -1.53
N LYS A 41 -7.70 -10.46 -0.58
CA LYS A 41 -6.62 -9.47 -0.59
C LYS A 41 -5.27 -10.15 -0.44
N LEU A 42 -4.25 -9.57 -1.08
CA LEU A 42 -2.86 -9.99 -0.93
C LEU A 42 -2.42 -9.93 0.54
N SER A 43 -1.65 -10.92 0.99
CA SER A 43 -1.05 -10.90 2.33
C SER A 43 -0.02 -9.79 2.45
N LYS A 44 0.13 -9.23 3.66
CA LYS A 44 1.16 -8.22 3.96
C LYS A 44 2.56 -8.72 3.59
N LEU A 45 2.86 -10.00 3.88
CA LEU A 45 4.15 -10.61 3.55
C LEU A 45 4.43 -10.63 2.04
N GLU A 46 3.42 -10.97 1.23
CA GLU A 46 3.58 -11.03 -0.23
C GLU A 46 3.82 -9.64 -0.82
N LYS A 47 3.17 -8.62 -0.24
CA LYS A 47 3.34 -7.22 -0.60
C LYS A 47 4.76 -6.72 -0.28
N ASP A 48 5.27 -7.04 0.91
CA ASP A 48 6.60 -6.64 1.35
C ASP A 48 7.69 -7.25 0.45
N LEU A 49 7.55 -8.52 0.08
CA LEU A 49 8.44 -9.19 -0.88
C LEU A 49 8.42 -8.54 -2.27
N LEU A 50 7.24 -8.12 -2.74
CA LEU A 50 7.12 -7.43 -4.03
C LEU A 50 7.82 -6.07 -4.02
N VAL A 51 7.73 -5.33 -2.92
CA VAL A 51 8.42 -4.05 -2.72
C VAL A 51 9.93 -4.27 -2.62
N GLU A 52 10.39 -5.34 -1.97
CA GLU A 52 11.80 -5.68 -1.90
C GLU A 52 12.40 -5.94 -3.28
N ASP A 53 11.74 -6.77 -4.10
CA ASP A 53 12.19 -7.08 -5.47
C ASP A 53 12.25 -5.81 -6.34
N TYR A 54 11.25 -4.93 -6.21
CA TYR A 54 11.26 -3.64 -6.90
C TYR A 54 12.43 -2.75 -6.45
N ASN A 55 12.70 -2.67 -5.14
CA ASN A 55 13.79 -1.86 -4.61
C ASN A 55 15.14 -2.31 -5.17
N LYS A 56 15.38 -3.62 -5.25
CA LYS A 56 16.60 -4.20 -5.86
C LYS A 56 16.75 -3.76 -7.32
N ILE A 57 15.67 -3.79 -8.10
CA ILE A 57 15.69 -3.32 -9.49
C ILE A 57 16.10 -1.84 -9.54
N VAL A 58 15.44 -0.98 -8.75
CA VAL A 58 15.70 0.47 -8.75
C VAL A 58 17.14 0.79 -8.34
N ASP A 59 17.71 0.03 -7.40
CA ASP A 59 19.11 0.17 -6.98
C ASP A 59 20.11 -0.10 -8.10
N ILE A 60 19.74 -0.94 -9.07
CA ILE A 60 20.59 -1.23 -10.23
C ILE A 60 20.40 -0.18 -11.33
N VAL A 61 19.14 0.17 -11.67
CA VAL A 61 18.85 1.04 -12.83
C VAL A 61 18.99 2.54 -12.56
N GLU A 62 18.78 3.01 -11.33
CA GLU A 62 18.83 4.44 -10.99
C GLU A 62 19.89 4.73 -9.93
N LYS A 63 21.06 5.17 -10.40
CA LYS A 63 22.23 5.49 -9.56
C LYS A 63 22.13 6.85 -8.87
N ARG A 64 21.22 7.73 -9.29
CA ARG A 64 21.03 9.04 -8.66
C ARG A 64 20.17 8.88 -7.41
N ASP A 65 20.78 9.06 -6.24
CA ASP A 65 20.17 8.83 -4.93
C ASP A 65 18.79 9.49 -4.75
N TYR A 66 18.66 10.76 -5.14
CA TYR A 66 17.38 11.47 -5.07
C TYR A 66 16.25 10.80 -5.86
N LYS A 67 16.54 10.36 -7.10
CA LYS A 67 15.55 9.71 -7.97
C LYS A 67 15.25 8.29 -7.53
N ASN A 68 16.27 7.56 -7.08
CA ASN A 68 16.14 6.22 -6.51
C ASN A 68 15.16 6.24 -5.33
N ARG A 69 15.40 7.13 -4.34
CA ARG A 69 14.55 7.25 -3.16
C ARG A 69 13.11 7.61 -3.52
N ILE A 70 12.91 8.52 -4.47
CA ILE A 70 11.56 8.91 -4.92
C ILE A 70 10.85 7.74 -5.59
N ALA A 71 11.51 7.00 -6.48
CA ALA A 71 10.91 5.86 -7.16
C ALA A 71 10.43 4.80 -6.17
N LYS A 72 11.28 4.41 -5.20
CA LYS A 72 10.93 3.47 -4.12
C LYS A 72 9.73 3.96 -3.29
N LEU A 73 9.72 5.25 -2.93
CA LEU A 73 8.62 5.85 -2.17
C LEU A 73 7.30 5.84 -2.95
N ILE A 74 7.33 6.19 -4.24
CA ILE A 74 6.14 6.22 -5.09
C ILE A 74 5.59 4.81 -5.25
N PHE A 75 6.46 3.82 -5.55
CA PHE A 75 6.04 2.44 -5.70
C PHE A 75 5.38 1.89 -4.44
N ASN A 76 5.99 2.09 -3.27
CA ASN A 76 5.41 1.66 -2.00
C ASN A 76 4.03 2.30 -1.76
N ARG A 77 3.86 3.60 -2.07
CA ARG A 77 2.56 4.29 -1.97
C ARG A 77 1.51 3.71 -2.92
N VAL A 78 1.89 3.39 -4.16
CA VAL A 78 1.00 2.79 -5.15
C VAL A 78 0.55 1.42 -4.67
N ILE A 79 1.50 0.55 -4.31
CA ILE A 79 1.19 -0.80 -3.86
C ILE A 79 0.37 -0.80 -2.57
N SER A 80 0.65 0.12 -1.63
CA SER A 80 -0.13 0.29 -0.40
C SER A 80 -1.59 0.66 -0.60
N ARG A 81 -1.88 1.46 -1.63
CA ARG A 81 -3.24 1.91 -1.92
C ARG A 81 -3.93 1.02 -2.94
N SER A 82 -3.16 0.23 -3.69
CA SER A 82 -3.71 -0.74 -4.62
C SER A 82 -4.31 -1.90 -3.85
N PHE A 83 -5.57 -2.26 -4.15
CA PHE A 83 -6.19 -3.48 -3.67
C PHE A 83 -5.71 -4.68 -4.49
N ILE A 84 -4.40 -4.83 -4.62
CA ILE A 84 -3.76 -5.84 -5.46
C ILE A 84 -4.16 -7.24 -4.99
N THR A 85 -4.48 -8.09 -5.96
CA THR A 85 -4.82 -9.50 -5.74
C THR A 85 -3.57 -10.36 -5.74
N SER A 86 -3.66 -11.56 -5.15
CA SER A 86 -2.55 -12.54 -5.19
C SER A 86 -2.09 -12.85 -6.61
N ARG A 87 -3.02 -12.96 -7.58
CA ARG A 87 -2.69 -13.24 -8.98
C ARG A 87 -1.84 -12.13 -9.62
N GLU A 88 -2.23 -10.88 -9.43
CA GLU A 88 -1.48 -9.72 -9.95
C GLU A 88 -0.10 -9.64 -9.31
N SER A 89 0.00 -9.84 -8.00
CA SER A 89 1.28 -9.85 -7.28
C SER A 89 2.22 -10.95 -7.78
N HIS A 90 1.73 -12.18 -7.96
CA HIS A 90 2.53 -13.27 -8.51
C HIS A 90 3.06 -12.97 -9.91
N THR A 91 2.24 -12.33 -10.75
CA THR A 91 2.64 -11.95 -12.10
C THR A 91 3.75 -10.90 -12.06
N LEU A 92 3.58 -9.83 -11.27
CA LEU A 92 4.61 -8.80 -11.08
C LEU A 92 5.91 -9.38 -10.52
N LYS A 93 5.81 -10.25 -9.51
CA LYS A 93 6.98 -10.93 -8.91
C LYS A 93 7.74 -11.77 -9.94
N GLY A 94 7.02 -12.48 -10.81
CA GLY A 94 7.62 -13.24 -11.92
C GLY A 94 8.41 -12.32 -12.87
N ILE A 95 7.84 -11.19 -13.24
CA ILE A 95 8.49 -10.18 -14.09
C ILE A 95 9.71 -9.59 -13.40
N PHE A 96 9.60 -9.15 -12.15
CA PHE A 96 10.71 -8.54 -11.41
C PHE A 96 11.90 -9.50 -11.27
N ARG A 97 11.62 -10.77 -10.97
CA ARG A 97 12.67 -11.80 -10.93
C ARG A 97 13.36 -11.99 -12.28
N ASN A 98 12.62 -11.93 -13.38
CA ASN A 98 13.21 -12.04 -14.72
C ASN A 98 14.04 -10.79 -15.09
N VAL A 99 13.61 -9.61 -14.64
CA VAL A 99 14.36 -8.36 -14.83
C VAL A 99 15.67 -8.42 -14.05
N LEU A 100 15.65 -8.80 -12.77
CA LEU A 100 16.86 -8.94 -11.95
C LEU A 100 17.88 -9.89 -12.59
N LYS A 101 17.44 -11.06 -13.06
CA LYS A 101 18.30 -12.03 -13.76
C LYS A 101 18.95 -11.52 -15.05
N ARG A 102 18.40 -10.47 -15.68
CA ARG A 102 18.96 -9.86 -16.91
C ARG A 102 19.84 -8.65 -16.61
N LEU A 103 19.74 -8.13 -15.39
CA LEU A 103 20.54 -7.01 -14.90
C LEU A 103 21.81 -7.51 -14.18
N ASP A 104 21.80 -8.75 -13.70
CA ASP A 104 22.99 -9.56 -13.39
C ASP A 104 23.75 -9.95 -14.66
#